data_AF-A0A0A0DTX7-F1
#
_entry.id   AF-A0A0A0DTX7-F1
#
_cell.length_a   1.000
_cell.length_b   1.000
_cell.length_c   1.000
_cell.angle_alpha   90.00
_cell.angle_beta   90.00
_cell.angle_gamma   90.00
#
_symmetry.space_group_name_H-M   'P 1'
#
loop_
_entity.id
_entity.type
_entity.pdbx_description
1 polymer ?
#
loop_
_entity_poly.entity_id
_entity_poly.type
_entity_poly.pdbx_seq_one_letter_code
_entity_poly.pdbx_strand_id
1 'polypeptide(L)'
;MLPNWTVSPAAEKFIRRMVKFSGLPASAGFRLTVTPGGCSGYNSEFTVEAEPAPGDEVADVNGVKVFLPAESRLLLEGVIVDFADTPTKSGLTFVNPGAAPCACSSSGDAASAAPPSVSKIDIGSIKLSPTTRPLA
;
A
#
# COMPACT_ATOMS: atom_id res chain seq x y z
N MET A 1 22.31 -12.29 -5.50
CA MET A 1 21.80 -12.50 -4.12
C MET A 1 20.30 -12.59 -4.25
N LEU A 2 19.69 -13.72 -3.87
CA LEU A 2 18.23 -13.79 -3.88
C LEU A 2 17.73 -12.87 -2.77
N PRO A 3 16.73 -12.02 -3.05
CA PRO A 3 16.13 -11.24 -1.99
C PRO A 3 15.47 -12.17 -0.97
N ASN A 4 15.60 -11.87 0.33
CA ASN A 4 14.97 -12.62 1.41
C ASN A 4 13.45 -12.34 1.53
N TRP A 5 12.76 -12.00 0.44
CA TRP A 5 11.32 -11.76 0.40
C TRP A 5 10.67 -12.68 -0.62
N THR A 6 9.42 -13.07 -0.33
CA THR A 6 8.66 -14.01 -1.18
C THR A 6 7.51 -13.28 -1.84
N VAL A 7 7.20 -13.63 -3.09
CA VAL A 7 6.06 -13.06 -3.84
C VAL A 7 4.96 -14.09 -3.95
N SER A 8 3.73 -13.71 -3.64
CA SER A 8 2.58 -14.56 -3.89
C SER A 8 2.25 -14.64 -5.39
N PRO A 9 1.56 -15.70 -5.84
CA PRO A 9 1.09 -15.80 -7.22
C PRO A 9 0.08 -14.70 -7.60
N ALA A 10 -0.62 -14.09 -6.63
CA ALA A 10 -1.54 -12.99 -6.88
C ALA A 10 -0.77 -11.67 -7.16
N ALA A 11 0.22 -11.35 -6.32
CA ALA A 11 1.08 -10.19 -6.50
C ALA A 11 1.86 -10.27 -7.81
N GLU A 12 2.37 -11.44 -8.15
CA GLU A 12 3.04 -11.67 -9.42
C GLU A 12 2.13 -11.39 -10.63
N LYS A 13 0.92 -11.94 -10.64
CA LYS A 13 -0.05 -11.69 -11.72
C LYS A 13 -0.36 -10.21 -11.85
N PHE A 14 -0.48 -9.50 -10.74
CA PHE A 14 -0.71 -8.06 -10.71
C PHE A 14 0.47 -7.28 -11.31
N ILE A 15 1.71 -7.59 -10.91
CA ILE A 15 2.93 -6.96 -11.44
C ILE A 15 3.00 -7.11 -12.96
N ARG A 16 2.85 -8.34 -13.47
CA ARG A 16 2.84 -8.61 -14.93
C ARG A 16 1.75 -7.82 -15.64
N ARG A 17 0.56 -7.77 -15.03
CA ARG A 17 -0.59 -7.06 -15.57
C ARG A 17 -0.28 -5.57 -15.66
N MET A 18 0.25 -4.95 -14.60
CA MET A 18 0.61 -3.55 -14.57
C MET A 18 1.66 -3.19 -15.62
N VAL A 19 2.73 -3.99 -15.75
CA VAL A 19 3.74 -3.77 -16.80
C VAL A 19 3.10 -3.86 -18.19
N LYS A 20 2.22 -4.85 -18.43
CA LYS A 20 1.52 -5.02 -19.71
C LYS A 20 0.56 -3.87 -20.03
N PHE A 21 -0.12 -3.30 -19.03
CA PHE A 21 -1.05 -2.19 -19.21
C PHE A 21 -0.37 -0.82 -19.23
N SER A 22 0.85 -0.70 -18.70
CA SER A 22 1.62 0.56 -18.72
C SER A 22 2.00 1.03 -20.12
N GLY A 23 1.98 0.14 -21.12
CA GLY A 23 2.43 0.43 -22.48
C GLY A 23 3.95 0.53 -22.63
N LEU A 24 4.72 0.25 -21.56
CA LEU A 24 6.18 0.24 -21.56
C LEU A 24 6.74 -1.07 -22.15
N PRO A 25 8.01 -1.07 -22.61
CA PRO A 25 8.64 -2.26 -23.16
C PRO A 25 8.74 -3.40 -22.13
N ALA A 26 8.88 -4.65 -22.59
CA ALA A 26 9.04 -5.81 -21.71
C ALA A 26 10.28 -5.76 -20.80
N SER A 27 11.22 -4.85 -21.09
CA SER A 27 12.37 -4.54 -20.23
C SER A 27 12.04 -3.65 -19.04
N ALA A 28 10.84 -3.04 -19.02
CA ALA A 28 10.38 -2.20 -17.94
C ALA A 28 10.20 -3.02 -16.66
N GLY A 29 10.43 -2.35 -15.54
CA GLY A 29 10.31 -2.93 -14.22
C GLY A 29 9.20 -2.27 -13.40
N PHE A 30 8.71 -3.05 -12.46
CA PHE A 30 7.73 -2.62 -11.47
C PHE A 30 8.48 -2.12 -10.24
N ARG A 31 8.41 -0.81 -9.98
CA ARG A 31 9.00 -0.20 -8.79
C ARG A 31 8.02 -0.29 -7.62
N LEU A 32 8.46 -0.85 -6.50
CA LEU A 32 7.66 -0.97 -5.28
C LEU A 32 8.30 -0.15 -4.15
N THR A 33 7.60 0.87 -3.69
CA THR A 33 8.00 1.71 -2.56
C THR A 33 7.09 1.42 -1.38
N VAL A 34 7.67 1.03 -0.26
CA VAL A 34 6.96 0.81 1.00
C VAL A 34 7.49 1.81 2.00
N THR A 35 6.60 2.57 2.61
CA THR A 35 6.94 3.54 3.65
C THR A 35 6.13 3.21 4.91
N PRO A 36 6.70 3.44 6.10
CA PRO A 36 5.94 3.33 7.34
C PRO A 36 4.82 4.40 7.32
N GLY A 37 3.58 3.95 7.25
CA GLY A 37 2.38 4.81 7.31
C GLY A 37 1.87 4.92 8.74
N GLY A 38 1.02 5.92 9.02
CA GLY A 38 0.45 6.18 10.36
C GLY A 38 -0.47 5.07 10.90
N CYS A 39 -1.62 5.42 11.49
CA CYS A 39 -2.50 4.50 12.24
C CYS A 39 -2.91 3.19 11.51
N SER A 40 -2.70 3.09 10.19
CA SER A 40 -3.04 1.94 9.34
C SER A 40 -1.85 1.03 8.95
N GLY A 41 -0.65 1.24 9.52
CA GLY A 41 0.44 0.25 9.53
C GLY A 41 1.55 0.48 8.52
N TYR A 42 1.26 0.55 7.21
CA TYR A 42 2.27 0.77 6.15
C TYR A 42 1.61 1.40 4.92
N ASN A 43 2.32 2.30 4.22
CA ASN A 43 1.90 2.83 2.93
C ASN A 43 2.68 2.13 1.81
N SER A 44 1.99 1.80 0.73
CA SER A 44 2.57 1.06 -0.40
C SER A 44 2.26 1.77 -1.70
N GLU A 45 3.29 2.15 -2.42
CA GLU A 45 3.21 2.83 -3.70
C GLU A 45 3.95 2.00 -4.74
N PHE A 46 3.43 2.02 -5.96
CA PHE A 46 4.09 1.36 -7.07
C PHE A 46 4.03 2.22 -8.33
N THR A 47 5.03 2.03 -9.18
CA THR A 47 5.14 2.71 -10.46
C THR A 47 5.82 1.80 -11.46
N VAL A 48 5.51 1.91 -12.75
CA VAL A 48 6.20 1.14 -13.79
C VAL A 48 7.19 2.06 -14.49
N GLU A 49 8.46 1.68 -14.48
CA GLU A 49 9.57 2.48 -15.04
C GLU A 49 10.35 1.64 -16.03
N ALA A 50 10.91 2.25 -17.06
CA ALA A 50 11.75 1.54 -18.01
C ALA A 50 13.09 1.09 -17.40
N GLU A 51 13.60 1.85 -16.42
CA GLU A 51 14.92 1.66 -15.81
C GLU A 51 14.84 1.80 -14.28
N PRO A 52 15.74 1.12 -13.53
CA PRO A 52 15.83 1.26 -12.08
C PRO A 52 16.39 2.63 -11.68
N ALA A 53 15.94 3.15 -10.53
CA ALA A 53 16.51 4.36 -9.95
C ALA A 53 17.86 4.06 -9.24
N PRO A 54 18.74 5.06 -9.08
CA PRO A 54 19.99 4.88 -8.35
C PRO A 54 19.73 4.48 -6.90
N GLY A 55 20.29 3.34 -6.48
CA GLY A 55 20.09 2.79 -5.13
C GLY A 55 18.92 1.82 -4.99
N ASP A 56 18.17 1.59 -6.07
CA ASP A 56 17.15 0.52 -6.11
C ASP A 56 17.82 -0.84 -6.37
N GLU A 57 17.37 -1.86 -5.65
CA GLU A 57 17.68 -3.25 -5.95
C GLU A 57 16.77 -3.76 -7.06
N VAL A 58 17.37 -4.42 -8.06
CA VAL A 58 16.64 -5.09 -9.14
C VAL A 58 16.49 -6.57 -8.80
N ALA A 59 15.26 -6.98 -8.52
CA ALA A 59 14.89 -8.38 -8.36
C ALA A 59 14.21 -8.89 -9.65
N ASP A 60 14.51 -10.12 -10.05
CA ASP A 60 13.79 -10.77 -11.14
C ASP A 60 12.68 -11.65 -10.55
N VAL A 61 11.42 -11.29 -10.85
CA VAL A 61 10.24 -12.03 -10.41
C VAL A 61 9.60 -12.67 -11.64
N ASN A 62 9.98 -13.93 -11.88
CA ASN A 62 9.51 -14.73 -13.02
C ASN A 62 9.62 -14.00 -14.37
N GLY A 63 10.76 -13.36 -14.65
CA GLY A 63 11.04 -12.67 -15.90
C GLY A 63 10.50 -11.24 -15.98
N VAL A 64 10.01 -10.67 -14.88
CA VAL A 64 9.71 -9.24 -14.75
C VAL A 64 10.65 -8.63 -13.74
N LYS A 65 11.24 -7.48 -14.08
CA LYS A 65 12.08 -6.74 -13.14
C LYS A 65 11.22 -6.04 -12.09
N VAL A 66 11.61 -6.18 -10.83
CA VAL A 66 11.03 -5.46 -9.71
C VAL A 66 12.10 -4.58 -9.10
N PHE A 67 11.84 -3.29 -9.02
CA PHE A 67 12.76 -2.30 -8.46
C PHE A 67 12.34 -1.98 -7.03
N LEU A 68 13.27 -2.15 -6.10
CA LEU A 68 13.03 -1.96 -4.67
C LEU A 68 14.03 -0.95 -4.10
N PRO A 69 13.60 0.23 -3.65
CA PRO A 69 14.49 1.15 -2.97
C PRO A 69 15.00 0.54 -1.66
N ALA A 70 16.20 0.97 -1.23
CA ALA A 70 16.87 0.46 -0.03
C ALA A 70 15.98 0.49 1.23
N GLU A 71 15.15 1.53 1.38
CA GLU A 71 14.22 1.68 2.50
C GLU A 71 13.14 0.59 2.51
N SER A 72 12.49 0.33 1.36
CA SER A 72 11.53 -0.77 1.23
C SER A 72 12.19 -2.12 1.50
N ARG A 73 13.42 -2.31 1.03
CA ARG A 73 14.14 -3.58 1.13
C ARG A 73 14.33 -4.01 2.58
N LEU A 74 14.66 -3.07 3.45
CA LEU A 74 14.80 -3.29 4.90
C LEU A 74 13.46 -3.69 5.55
N LEU A 75 12.35 -3.11 5.07
CA LEU A 75 11.01 -3.41 5.58
C LEU A 75 10.45 -4.75 5.07
N LEU A 76 10.89 -5.19 3.90
CA LEU A 76 10.43 -6.41 3.23
C LEU A 76 11.28 -7.65 3.55
N GLU A 77 12.36 -7.50 4.31
CA GLU A 77 13.23 -8.61 4.66
C GLU A 77 12.48 -9.66 5.49
N GLY A 78 12.36 -10.89 4.96
CA GLY A 78 11.61 -11.99 5.58
C GLY A 78 10.09 -11.91 5.39
N VAL A 79 9.58 -10.98 4.58
CA VAL A 79 8.15 -10.73 4.39
C VAL A 79 7.64 -11.37 3.10
N ILE A 80 6.38 -11.81 3.11
CA ILE A 80 5.65 -12.30 1.95
C ILE A 80 4.83 -11.16 1.38
N VAL A 81 5.15 -10.76 0.15
CA VAL A 81 4.41 -9.75 -0.63
C VAL A 81 3.24 -10.45 -1.33
N ASP A 82 2.03 -10.10 -0.92
CA ASP A 82 0.78 -10.55 -1.52
C ASP A 82 0.00 -9.37 -2.12
N PHE A 83 -1.02 -9.66 -2.93
CA PHE A 83 -1.91 -8.66 -3.48
C PHE A 83 -3.35 -9.00 -3.13
N ALA A 84 -3.98 -8.16 -2.33
CA ALA A 84 -5.38 -8.27 -2.00
C ALA A 84 -6.18 -7.49 -3.04
N ASP A 85 -7.02 -8.17 -3.81
CA ASP A 85 -7.96 -7.57 -4.74
C ASP A 85 -9.40 -7.85 -4.28
N THR A 86 -9.88 -7.05 -3.34
CA THR A 86 -11.23 -7.16 -2.80
C THR A 86 -12.03 -5.91 -3.18
N PRO A 87 -13.37 -6.01 -3.31
CA PRO A 87 -14.20 -4.86 -3.69
C PRO A 87 -14.07 -3.65 -2.74
N THR A 88 -13.58 -3.88 -1.52
CA THR A 88 -13.39 -2.84 -0.49
C THR A 88 -11.93 -2.43 -0.33
N LYS A 89 -10.97 -3.26 -0.79
CA LYS A 89 -9.53 -3.03 -0.65
C LYS A 89 -8.78 -3.71 -1.78
N SER A 90 -8.21 -2.90 -2.68
CA SER A 90 -7.26 -3.34 -3.69
C SER A 90 -5.88 -2.75 -3.35
N GLY A 91 -4.89 -3.60 -3.11
CA GLY A 91 -3.56 -3.13 -2.72
C GLY A 91 -2.59 -4.25 -2.37
N LEU A 92 -1.31 -3.88 -2.30
CA LEU A 92 -0.26 -4.80 -1.86
C LEU A 92 -0.38 -5.02 -0.35
N THR A 93 -0.23 -6.29 0.04
CA THR A 93 -0.28 -6.74 1.43
C THR A 93 1.06 -7.37 1.77
N PHE A 94 1.51 -7.11 3.00
CA PHE A 94 2.79 -7.57 3.49
C PHE A 94 2.54 -8.47 4.69
N VAL A 95 2.83 -9.76 4.54
CA VAL A 95 2.65 -10.75 5.60
C VAL A 95 4.02 -11.09 6.16
N ASN A 96 4.30 -10.63 7.37
CA ASN A 96 5.51 -10.99 8.09
C ASN A 96 5.22 -12.23 8.96
N PRO A 97 5.73 -13.43 8.61
CA PRO A 97 5.52 -14.64 9.40
C PRO A 97 6.15 -14.57 10.81
N GLY A 98 7.07 -13.63 11.06
CA GLY A 98 7.65 -13.35 12.37
C GLY A 98 6.89 -12.30 13.20
N ALA A 99 5.94 -11.57 12.61
CA ALA A 99 5.07 -10.67 13.35
C ALA A 99 3.82 -11.44 13.78
N ALA A 100 3.55 -11.51 15.09
CA ALA A 100 2.31 -12.09 15.58
C ALA A 100 1.12 -11.41 14.86
N PRO A 101 0.15 -12.17 14.29
CA PRO A 101 -1.05 -11.57 13.75
C PRO A 101 -1.80 -10.97 14.94
N CYS A 102 -1.66 -9.67 15.16
CA CYS A 102 -2.61 -8.93 15.97
C CYS A 102 -3.92 -8.89 15.20
N ALA A 103 -4.64 -10.00 15.26
CA ALA A 103 -6.06 -10.12 15.04
C ALA A 103 -6.78 -9.32 16.13
N CYS A 104 -6.73 -8.00 16.05
CA CYS A 104 -7.74 -7.15 16.68
C CYS A 104 -8.71 -6.72 15.58
N SER A 105 -9.73 -7.55 15.40
CA SER A 105 -10.88 -7.33 14.54
C SER A 105 -11.46 -5.93 14.70
N SER A 106 -11.74 -5.28 13.58
CA SER A 106 -13.04 -4.62 13.37
C SER A 106 -13.37 -4.61 11.89
N SER A 107 -14.27 -5.52 11.54
CA SER A 107 -15.12 -5.42 10.37
C SER A 107 -16.00 -4.17 10.48
N GLY A 108 -16.28 -3.56 9.33
CA GLY A 108 -17.09 -2.35 9.16
C GLY A 108 -16.32 -1.36 8.30
N ASP A 109 -16.73 -0.94 7.10
CA ASP A 109 -17.98 -1.07 6.38
C ASP A 109 -17.68 -0.91 4.89
N ALA A 110 -18.70 -1.17 4.08
CA ALA A 110 -18.68 -1.23 2.63
C ALA A 110 -18.22 0.06 1.89
N ALA A 111 -17.91 -0.17 0.60
CA ALA A 111 -18.05 0.73 -0.54
C ALA A 111 -16.89 1.68 -0.93
N SER A 112 -16.24 1.32 -2.04
CA SER A 112 -16.10 2.10 -3.29
C SER A 112 -15.36 3.46 -3.29
N ALA A 113 -14.34 3.50 -4.16
CA ALA A 113 -13.98 4.60 -5.07
C ALA A 113 -13.64 6.01 -4.52
N ALA A 114 -12.34 6.31 -4.44
CA ALA A 114 -11.64 7.60 -4.66
C ALA A 114 -12.05 8.87 -3.84
N PRO A 115 -11.22 9.93 -3.84
CA PRO A 115 -9.90 10.13 -3.22
C PRO A 115 -9.97 10.94 -1.89
N PRO A 116 -8.96 10.90 -0.98
CA PRO A 116 -8.96 11.75 0.21
C PRO A 116 -8.40 13.14 -0.14
N SER A 117 -9.28 14.00 -0.64
CA SER A 117 -9.04 15.45 -0.61
C SER A 117 -10.19 16.11 0.14
N VAL A 118 -9.83 17.08 0.98
CA VAL A 118 -10.69 18.05 1.69
C VAL A 118 -10.79 17.79 3.20
N SER A 119 -9.81 18.35 3.95
CA SER A 119 -10.13 18.99 5.22
C SER A 119 -10.48 20.45 4.93
N LYS A 120 -11.77 20.71 4.72
CA LYS A 120 -12.31 22.08 4.75
C LYS A 120 -12.34 22.52 6.21
N ILE A 121 -11.68 23.64 6.49
CA ILE A 121 -11.95 24.47 7.67
C ILE A 121 -13.38 25.00 7.49
N ASP A 122 -14.28 24.65 8.40
CA ASP A 122 -15.54 25.36 8.57
C ASP A 122 -15.40 26.27 9.79
N ILE A 123 -15.05 27.53 9.52
CA ILE A 123 -15.30 28.65 10.43
C ILE A 123 -16.72 29.13 10.08
N GLY A 124 -17.70 28.54 10.77
CA GLY A 124 -19.11 28.88 10.66
C GLY A 124 -19.69 29.14 12.04
N SER A 125 -19.97 30.40 12.35
CA SER A 125 -21.11 30.81 13.21
C SER A 125 -21.09 30.28 14.65
N ILE A 126 -20.41 30.93 15.61
CA ILE A 126 -20.93 32.11 16.33
C ILE A 126 -22.46 32.06 16.58
N LYS A 127 -22.83 32.02 17.88
CA LYS A 127 -24.16 32.27 18.50
C LYS A 127 -25.23 31.21 18.23
N LEU A 128 -26.00 30.68 19.20
CA LEU A 128 -26.48 31.22 20.47
C LEU A 128 -26.66 30.10 21.52
N SER A 129 -26.53 30.49 22.79
CA SER A 129 -27.05 29.80 23.97
C SER A 129 -28.53 29.40 23.82
N PRO A 130 -28.95 28.30 24.46
CA PRO A 130 -29.91 28.46 25.55
C PRO A 130 -29.56 27.60 26.77
N THR A 131 -29.20 28.29 27.85
CA THR A 131 -29.26 27.75 29.21
C THR A 131 -30.73 27.51 29.55
N THR A 132 -31.15 26.25 29.55
CA THR A 132 -32.39 25.83 30.21
C THR A 132 -32.09 24.60 31.08
N ARG A 133 -32.02 24.86 32.39
CA ARG A 133 -32.38 24.06 33.58
C ARG A 133 -33.14 22.73 33.29
N PRO A 134 -33.02 21.68 34.15
CA PRO A 134 -33.58 21.76 35.51
C PRO A 134 -32.90 20.94 36.64
N LEU A 135 -33.27 21.34 37.88
CA LEU A 135 -33.35 20.61 39.17
C LEU A 135 -32.20 19.69 39.64
N ALA A 136 -31.48 20.15 40.66
CA ALA A 136 -31.52 19.59 42.03
C ALA A 136 -30.97 20.64 43.01
#